data_AF-A0A2N0PMP4-F1
#
_entry.id   AF-A0A2N0PMP4-F1
#
_cell.length_a   1.000
_cell.length_b   1.000
_cell.length_c   1.000
_cell.angle_alpha   90.00
_cell.angle_beta   90.00
_cell.angle_gamma   90.00
#
_symmetry.space_group_name_H-M   'P 1'
#
loop_
_entity.id
_entity.type
_entity.pdbx_description
1 polymer ?
#
loop_
_entity_poly.entity_id
_entity_poly.type
_entity_poly.pdbx_seq_one_letter_code
_entity_poly.pdbx_strand_id
1 'polypeptide(L)'
;LTLQDLTLMQKKADKIQVLADVGRTPKKISTGEGFSGYSADQWKTFMMIYATTITWDLLEEPDRKILANFVRACNILVCRIVSIDGLKEAHQRLVELVKEIEKTYGPKKITPNLHLCLHLCECSLDYGPLYAFWCFPMERMNG
;
A
#
# COMPACT_ATOMS: atom_id res chain seq x y z
N LEU A 1 13.89 -7.65 -9.49
CA LEU A 1 13.33 -8.91 -8.97
C LEU A 1 13.40 -9.98 -10.04
N THR A 2 13.94 -11.13 -9.70
CA THR A 2 14.07 -12.34 -10.52
C THR A 2 12.98 -13.35 -10.18
N LEU A 3 12.80 -14.40 -10.99
CA LEU A 3 11.87 -15.51 -10.68
C LEU A 3 12.24 -16.21 -9.35
N GLN A 4 13.53 -16.23 -9.00
CA GLN A 4 14.01 -16.78 -7.73
C GLN A 4 13.54 -15.91 -6.57
N ASP A 5 13.59 -14.58 -6.70
CA ASP A 5 13.11 -13.64 -5.69
C ASP A 5 11.61 -13.81 -5.46
N LEU A 6 10.81 -13.93 -6.53
CA LEU A 6 9.36 -14.16 -6.43
C LEU A 6 9.04 -15.50 -5.75
N THR A 7 9.85 -16.53 -6.01
CA THR A 7 9.73 -17.84 -5.34
C THR A 7 10.05 -17.73 -3.86
N LEU A 8 11.08 -16.95 -3.49
CA LEU A 8 11.43 -16.70 -2.10
C LEU A 8 10.33 -15.90 -1.38
N MET A 9 9.75 -14.90 -2.03
CA MET A 9 8.63 -14.13 -1.50
C MET A 9 7.43 -15.04 -1.20
N GLN A 10 7.06 -15.96 -2.11
CA GLN A 10 5.99 -16.93 -1.87
C GLN A 10 6.31 -17.83 -0.67
N LYS A 11 7.54 -18.36 -0.58
CA LYS A 11 7.97 -19.18 0.58
C LYS A 11 7.91 -18.42 1.92
N LYS A 12 8.18 -17.11 1.92
CA LYS A 12 8.06 -16.28 3.12
C LYS A 12 6.59 -16.03 3.47
N ALA A 13 5.76 -15.71 2.47
CA ALA A 13 4.33 -15.52 2.67
C ALA A 13 3.66 -16.77 3.26
N ASP A 14 4.02 -17.96 2.78
CA ASP A 14 3.46 -19.23 3.26
C ASP A 14 3.82 -19.55 4.73
N LYS A 15 4.89 -18.96 5.26
CA LYS A 15 5.30 -19.11 6.67
C LYS A 15 4.56 -18.17 7.62
N ILE A 16 3.95 -17.11 7.10
CA ILE A 16 3.21 -16.15 7.92
C ILE A 16 1.83 -16.73 8.21
N GLN A 17 1.63 -17.11 9.48
CA GLN A 17 0.33 -17.52 9.98
C GLN A 17 -0.51 -16.26 10.24
N VAL A 18 -1.61 -16.12 9.50
CA VAL A 18 -2.62 -15.07 9.72
C VAL A 18 -3.87 -15.67 10.32
N LEU A 19 -4.56 -14.89 11.15
CA LEU A 19 -5.87 -15.28 11.68
C LEU A 19 -6.87 -15.44 10.51
N ALA A 20 -7.81 -16.37 10.65
CA ALA A 20 -8.73 -16.75 9.57
C ALA A 20 -9.64 -15.61 9.07
N ASP A 21 -9.84 -14.58 9.89
CA ASP A 21 -10.64 -13.38 9.64
C ASP A 21 -9.93 -12.31 8.79
N VAL A 22 -8.60 -12.38 8.68
CA VAL A 22 -7.77 -11.41 7.94
C VAL A 22 -7.73 -11.71 6.43
N GLY A 23 -8.10 -12.93 6.04
CA GLY A 23 -8.19 -13.38 4.65
C GLY A 23 -7.17 -14.47 4.29
N ARG A 24 -7.17 -14.89 3.02
CA ARG A 24 -6.29 -15.95 2.51
C ARG A 24 -4.87 -15.41 2.27
N THR A 25 -3.87 -16.21 2.59
CA THR A 25 -2.47 -15.98 2.22
C THR A 25 -2.36 -15.63 0.74
N PRO A 26 -1.58 -14.59 0.36
CA PRO A 26 -1.38 -14.24 -1.02
C PRO A 26 -0.81 -15.44 -1.78
N LYS A 27 -1.56 -15.94 -2.76
CA LYS A 27 -1.12 -17.02 -3.67
C LYS A 27 -0.65 -16.39 -4.97
N LYS A 28 0.09 -17.18 -5.77
CA LYS A 28 0.48 -16.84 -7.14
C LYS A 28 1.57 -15.76 -7.30
N ILE A 29 2.28 -15.37 -6.23
CA ILE A 29 3.36 -14.38 -6.31
C ILE A 29 4.44 -14.80 -7.33
N SER A 30 4.71 -16.11 -7.43
CA SER A 30 5.71 -16.69 -8.34
C SER A 30 5.16 -17.15 -9.69
N THR A 31 3.86 -17.04 -9.95
CA THR A 31 3.31 -17.42 -11.27
C THR A 31 3.69 -16.36 -12.30
N GLY A 32 3.81 -16.74 -13.58
CA GLY A 32 4.18 -15.80 -14.66
C GLY A 32 3.20 -14.63 -14.87
N GLU A 33 2.02 -14.68 -14.25
CA GLU A 33 1.01 -13.61 -14.17
C GLU A 33 1.27 -12.63 -12.99
N GLY A 34 2.20 -12.97 -12.08
CA GLY A 34 2.58 -12.13 -10.95
C GLY A 34 1.40 -11.74 -10.07
N PHE A 35 1.21 -10.42 -9.89
CA PHE A 35 0.12 -9.85 -9.09
C PHE A 35 -1.16 -9.57 -9.89
N SER A 36 -1.23 -9.93 -11.17
CA SER A 36 -2.44 -9.71 -11.97
C SER A 36 -3.54 -10.66 -11.48
N GLY A 37 -4.62 -10.11 -10.94
CA GLY A 37 -5.76 -10.87 -10.42
C GLY A 37 -6.06 -10.67 -8.93
N TYR A 38 -5.29 -9.82 -8.22
CA TYR A 38 -5.62 -9.45 -6.84
C TYR A 38 -6.78 -8.44 -6.84
N SER A 39 -7.81 -8.71 -6.05
CA SER A 39 -8.85 -7.73 -5.72
C SER A 39 -8.27 -6.59 -4.87
N ALA A 40 -9.02 -5.50 -4.72
CA ALA A 40 -8.61 -4.37 -3.86
C ALA A 40 -8.38 -4.83 -2.40
N ASP A 41 -9.23 -5.70 -1.87
CA ASP A 41 -9.06 -6.24 -0.51
C ASP A 41 -7.83 -7.15 -0.40
N GLN A 42 -7.54 -7.96 -1.43
CA GLN A 42 -6.32 -8.77 -1.45
C GLN A 42 -5.07 -7.91 -1.51
N TRP A 43 -5.09 -6.83 -2.30
CA TRP A 43 -4.01 -5.85 -2.34
C TRP A 43 -3.82 -5.15 -0.99
N LYS A 44 -4.91 -4.76 -0.34
CA LYS A 44 -4.88 -4.17 1.01
C LYS A 44 -4.22 -5.12 2.01
N THR A 45 -4.68 -6.38 2.09
CA THR A 45 -4.09 -7.39 2.99
C THR A 45 -2.63 -7.64 2.65
N PHE A 46 -2.28 -7.76 1.37
CA PHE A 46 -0.90 -7.91 0.92
C PHE A 46 -0.02 -6.76 1.40
N MET A 47 -0.42 -5.51 1.16
CA MET A 47 0.37 -4.34 1.52
C MET A 47 0.55 -4.17 3.03
N MET A 48 -0.50 -4.45 3.82
CA MET A 48 -0.48 -4.24 5.26
C MET A 48 0.33 -5.31 6.02
N ILE A 49 0.35 -6.55 5.54
CA ILE A 49 0.86 -7.70 6.30
C ILE A 49 2.11 -8.30 5.67
N TYR A 50 2.10 -8.43 4.34
CA TYR A 50 3.08 -9.24 3.62
C TYR A 50 4.17 -8.39 2.98
N ALA A 51 3.83 -7.26 2.37
CA ALA A 51 4.75 -6.50 1.51
C ALA A 51 6.10 -6.26 2.20
N THR A 52 6.11 -5.60 3.37
CA THR A 52 7.34 -5.34 4.11
C THR A 52 8.07 -6.62 4.48
N THR A 53 7.39 -7.62 5.05
CA THR A 53 8.02 -8.81 5.62
C THR A 53 8.63 -9.73 4.57
N ILE A 54 8.02 -9.85 3.40
CA ILE A 54 8.48 -10.76 2.35
C ILE A 54 9.52 -10.12 1.42
N THR A 55 9.53 -8.78 1.29
CA THR A 55 10.45 -8.07 0.38
C THR A 55 11.61 -7.37 1.06
N TRP A 56 11.63 -7.21 2.40
CA TRP A 56 12.61 -6.35 3.08
C TRP A 56 14.06 -6.62 2.65
N ASP A 57 14.51 -7.86 2.75
CA ASP A 57 15.86 -8.31 2.40
C ASP A 57 16.13 -8.40 0.90
N LEU A 58 15.11 -8.26 0.06
CA LEU A 58 15.21 -8.26 -1.41
C LEU A 58 15.32 -6.86 -2.00
N LEU A 59 15.01 -5.83 -1.22
CA LEU A 59 15.02 -4.43 -1.65
C LEU A 59 16.31 -3.73 -1.23
N GLU A 60 16.75 -2.80 -2.06
CA GLU A 60 17.80 -1.85 -1.71
C GLU A 60 17.26 -0.79 -0.73
N GLU A 61 18.16 -0.09 -0.04
CA GLU A 61 17.78 0.90 0.98
C GLU A 61 16.76 1.97 0.53
N PRO A 62 16.90 2.58 -0.68
CA PRO A 62 15.90 3.55 -1.15
C PRO A 62 14.50 2.92 -1.28
N ASP A 63 14.42 1.71 -1.82
CA ASP A 63 13.15 1.00 -2.01
C ASP A 63 12.52 0.56 -0.69
N ARG A 64 13.34 0.19 0.30
CA ARG A 64 12.84 -0.09 1.65
C ARG A 64 12.20 1.15 2.27
N LYS A 65 12.80 2.33 2.10
CA LYS A 65 12.25 3.59 2.62
C LYS A 65 10.94 3.95 1.92
N ILE A 66 10.90 3.82 0.60
CA ILE A 66 9.69 3.99 -0.22
C ILE A 66 8.59 3.06 0.30
N LEU A 67 8.86 1.76 0.39
CA LEU A 67 7.88 0.78 0.86
C LEU A 67 7.42 1.06 2.29
N ALA A 68 8.35 1.33 3.21
CA ALA A 68 8.04 1.57 4.62
C ALA A 68 7.14 2.80 4.80
N ASN A 69 7.44 3.91 4.11
CA ASN A 69 6.61 5.12 4.16
C ASN A 69 5.22 4.86 3.59
N PHE A 70 5.13 4.16 2.46
CA PHE A 70 3.84 3.84 1.86
C PHE A 70 2.99 2.93 2.76
N VAL A 71 3.56 1.83 3.27
CA VAL A 71 2.87 0.90 4.18
C VAL A 71 2.44 1.60 5.47
N ARG A 72 3.27 2.48 6.04
CA ARG A 72 2.91 3.25 7.24
C ARG A 72 1.73 4.19 6.97
N ALA A 73 1.75 4.92 5.86
CA ALA A 73 0.65 5.79 5.47
C ALA A 73 -0.65 4.99 5.27
N CYS A 74 -0.60 3.86 4.56
CA CYS A 74 -1.76 2.99 4.35
C CYS A 74 -2.32 2.46 5.68
N ASN A 75 -1.46 2.00 6.59
CA ASN A 75 -1.91 1.48 7.89
C ASN A 75 -2.69 2.52 8.71
N ILE A 76 -2.33 3.81 8.60
CA ILE A 76 -3.05 4.89 9.28
C ILE A 76 -4.36 5.20 8.55
N LEU A 77 -4.30 5.39 7.23
CA LEU A 77 -5.43 5.85 6.41
C LEU A 77 -6.56 4.83 6.28
N VAL A 78 -6.26 3.55 6.49
CA VAL A 78 -7.24 2.45 6.41
C VAL A 78 -7.98 2.24 7.74
N CYS A 79 -7.53 2.85 8.85
CA CYS A 79 -8.24 2.79 10.12
C CYS A 79 -9.64 3.42 10.00
N ARG A 80 -10.64 2.79 10.63
CA ARG A 80 -12.04 3.30 10.64
C ARG A 80 -12.15 4.67 11.31
N ILE A 81 -11.32 4.90 12.31
CA ILE A 81 -11.22 6.15 13.06
C ILE A 81 -9.76 6.56 12.99
N VAL A 82 -9.49 7.70 12.37
CA VAL A 82 -8.14 8.27 12.24
C VAL A 82 -8.11 9.58 13.00
N SER A 83 -7.13 9.75 13.90
CA SER A 83 -6.92 11.02 14.58
C SER A 83 -6.31 12.05 13.63
N ILE A 84 -6.47 13.34 13.96
CA ILE A 84 -5.84 14.44 13.19
C ILE A 84 -4.31 14.26 13.15
N ASP A 85 -3.70 13.87 14.26
CA ASP A 85 -2.25 13.63 14.29
C ASP A 85 -1.84 12.39 13.49
N GLY A 86 -2.71 11.37 13.42
CA GLY A 86 -2.55 10.26 12.49
C GLY A 86 -2.56 10.74 11.04
N LEU A 87 -3.52 11.59 10.65
CA LEU A 87 -3.58 12.16 9.30
C LEU A 87 -2.34 13.01 8.97
N LYS A 88 -1.83 13.80 9.92
CA LYS A 88 -0.57 14.54 9.75
C LYS A 88 0.61 13.59 9.52
N GLU A 89 0.71 12.51 10.30
CA GLU A 89 1.75 11.50 10.10
C GLU A 89 1.61 10.86 8.72
N ALA A 90 0.42 10.42 8.34
CA ALA A 90 0.17 9.80 7.03
C ALA A 90 0.57 10.74 5.88
N HIS A 91 0.19 12.02 5.96
CA HIS A 91 0.59 13.01 4.98
C HIS A 91 2.12 13.16 4.90
N GLN A 92 2.80 13.28 6.05
CA GLN A 92 4.26 13.37 6.09
C GLN A 92 4.91 12.15 5.44
N ARG A 93 4.42 10.94 5.72
CA ARG A 93 4.92 9.70 5.12
C ARG A 93 4.74 9.68 3.60
N LEU A 94 3.60 10.16 3.09
CA LEU A 94 3.36 10.27 1.65
C LEU A 94 4.28 11.30 0.99
N VAL A 95 4.57 12.42 1.65
CA VAL A 95 5.55 13.40 1.16
C VAL A 95 6.96 12.80 1.11
N GLU A 96 7.37 12.10 2.17
CA GLU A 96 8.68 11.41 2.22
C GLU A 96 8.78 10.33 1.13
N LEU A 97 7.72 9.55 0.91
CA LEU A 97 7.61 8.59 -0.20
C LEU A 97 7.87 9.25 -1.56
N VAL A 98 7.15 10.34 -1.87
CA VAL A 98 7.27 11.04 -3.16
C VAL A 98 8.67 11.58 -3.36
N LYS A 99 9.27 12.18 -2.34
CA LYS A 99 10.64 12.69 -2.38
C LYS A 99 11.66 11.59 -2.63
N GLU A 100 11.52 10.43 -1.99
CA GLU A 100 12.43 9.30 -2.22
C GLU A 100 12.25 8.70 -3.62
N ILE A 101 11.02 8.63 -4.16
CA ILE A 101 10.77 8.19 -5.54
C ILE A 101 11.40 9.17 -6.53
N GLU A 102 11.16 10.48 -6.36
CA GLU A 102 11.72 11.51 -7.24
C GLU A 102 13.25 11.47 -7.24
N LYS A 103 13.85 11.36 -6.05
CA LYS A 103 15.31 11.29 -5.89
C LYS A 103 15.91 10.04 -6.51
N THR A 104 15.27 8.88 -6.32
CA THR A 104 15.82 7.57 -6.73
C THR A 104 15.60 7.30 -8.22
N TYR A 105 14.42 7.68 -8.74
CA TYR A 105 13.96 7.29 -10.07
C TYR A 105 13.72 8.47 -11.03
N GLY A 106 13.89 9.70 -10.53
CA GLY A 106 13.72 10.93 -11.28
C GLY A 106 12.27 11.45 -11.31
N PRO A 107 12.09 12.75 -11.61
CA PRO A 107 10.79 13.41 -11.56
C PRO A 107 9.77 12.85 -12.57
N LYS A 108 10.24 12.24 -13.67
CA LYS A 108 9.37 11.61 -14.67
C LYS A 108 8.60 10.41 -14.13
N LYS A 109 8.96 9.88 -12.96
CA LYS A 109 8.25 8.78 -12.29
C LYS A 109 7.18 9.26 -11.32
N ILE A 110 7.06 10.57 -11.09
CA ILE A 110 5.96 11.14 -10.32
C ILE A 110 4.73 11.19 -11.22
N THR A 111 3.86 10.20 -11.04
CA THR A 111 2.62 10.09 -11.80
C THR A 111 1.51 10.94 -11.16
N PRO A 112 0.47 11.33 -11.93
CA PRO A 112 -0.70 12.01 -11.37
C PRO A 112 -1.32 11.27 -10.19
N ASN A 113 -1.37 9.93 -10.22
CA ASN A 113 -1.91 9.14 -9.11
C ASN A 113 -1.08 9.28 -7.84
N LEU A 114 0.25 9.32 -7.97
CA LEU A 114 1.14 9.53 -6.84
C LEU A 114 1.00 10.94 -6.27
N HIS A 115 0.76 11.94 -7.12
CA HIS A 115 0.44 13.30 -6.69
C HIS A 115 -0.91 13.35 -5.95
N LEU A 116 -1.95 12.69 -6.47
CA LEU A 116 -3.27 12.61 -5.83
C LEU A 116 -3.21 11.95 -4.45
N CYS A 117 -2.27 11.02 -4.21
CA CYS A 117 -2.07 10.46 -2.87
C CYS A 117 -1.80 11.54 -1.81
N LEU A 118 -1.10 12.63 -2.17
CA LEU A 118 -0.77 13.71 -1.22
C LEU A 118 -2.00 14.43 -0.67
N HIS A 119 -3.10 14.43 -1.44
CA HIS A 119 -4.37 15.06 -1.07
C HIS A 119 -5.30 14.14 -0.27
N LEU A 120 -4.98 12.85 -0.09
CA LEU A 120 -5.85 11.90 0.63
C LEU A 120 -6.14 12.32 2.07
N CYS A 121 -5.17 12.96 2.73
CA CYS A 121 -5.33 13.42 4.11
C CYS A 121 -6.25 14.64 4.18
N GLU A 122 -6.19 15.55 3.21
CA GLU A 122 -7.09 16.71 3.09
C GLU A 122 -8.52 16.21 2.83
N CYS A 123 -8.70 15.32 1.85
CA CYS A 123 -10.00 14.69 1.60
C CYS A 123 -10.57 13.99 2.84
N SER A 124 -9.71 13.37 3.67
CA SER A 124 -10.16 12.71 4.90
C SER A 124 -10.62 13.70 5.97
N LEU A 125 -10.03 14.90 6.01
CA LEU A 125 -10.46 15.97 6.92
C LEU A 125 -11.79 16.59 6.49
N ASP A 126 -11.97 16.78 5.19
CA ASP A 126 -13.16 17.45 4.63
C ASP A 126 -14.39 16.53 4.56
N TYR A 127 -14.18 15.26 4.21
CA TYR A 127 -15.27 14.31 3.91
C TYR A 127 -15.37 13.14 4.88
N GLY A 128 -14.50 13.07 5.89
CA GLY A 128 -14.41 11.95 6.83
C GLY A 128 -13.53 10.79 6.32
N PRO A 129 -13.48 9.66 7.05
CA PRO A 129 -12.53 8.58 6.77
C PRO A 129 -12.61 8.07 5.33
N LEU A 130 -11.46 7.70 4.73
CA LEU A 130 -11.38 7.28 3.33
C LEU A 130 -12.38 6.18 2.96
N TYR A 131 -12.64 5.23 3.87
CA TYR A 131 -13.64 4.18 3.63
C TYR A 131 -15.06 4.74 3.39
N ALA A 132 -15.45 5.79 4.12
CA ALA A 132 -16.73 6.46 3.91
C ALA A 132 -16.68 7.30 2.62
N PHE A 133 -15.61 8.07 2.42
CA PHE A 133 -15.48 8.95 1.26
C PHE A 133 -15.45 8.20 -0.08
N TRP A 134 -14.76 7.07 -0.19
CA TRP A 134 -14.64 6.34 -1.46
C TRP A 134 -15.88 5.54 -1.85
N CYS A 135 -16.70 5.12 -0.88
CA CYS A 135 -17.96 4.42 -1.16
C CYS A 135 -19.06 5.36 -1.69
N PHE A 136 -19.11 6.62 -1.22
CA PHE A 136 -20.25 7.50 -1.50
C PHE A 136 -20.40 8.01 -2.95
N PRO A 137 -19.34 8.40 -3.69
CA PRO A 137 -19.47 8.85 -5.07
C PRO A 137 -19.86 7.71 -6.02
N MET A 138 -19.36 6.50 -5.76
CA MET A 138 -19.57 5.33 -6.64
C MET A 138 -20.95 4.70 -6.46
N GLU A 139 -21.50 4.66 -5.24
CA GLU A 139 -22.85 4.14 -5.00
C GLU A 139 -23.93 5.02 -5.62
N ARG A 140 -23.74 6.35 -5.69
CA ARG A 140 -24.69 7.26 -6.35
C ARG A 140 -24.64 7.25 -7.88
N MET A 141 -23.51 6.86 -8.47
CA MET A 141 -23.36 6.79 -9.92
C MET A 141 -23.76 5.43 -10.52
N ASN A 142 -23.89 4.40 -9.67
CA ASN A 142 -24.30 3.05 -10.06
C ASN A 142 -25.69 2.64 -9.51
N GLY A 143 -26.45 3.60 -8.96
CA GLY A 143 -27.83 3.42 -8.48
C GLY A 143 -28.87 3.89 -9.48
#